data_AF-A0A9N9ALD9-F1
#
_entry.id   AF-A0A9N9ALD9-F1
#
_cell.length_a   1.000
_cell.length_b   1.000
_cell.length_c   1.000
_cell.angle_alpha   90.00
_cell.angle_beta   90.00
_cell.angle_gamma   90.00
#
_symmetry.space_group_name_H-M   'P 1'
#
loop_
_entity.id
_entity.type
_entity.pdbx_description
1 polymer ?
#
loop_
_entity_poly.entity_id
_entity_poly.type
_entity_poly.pdbx_seq_one_letter_code
_entity_poly.pdbx_strand_id
1 'polypeptide(L)'
;MSKNAASTKAYKLRTKNKVELQQLLEELKQQLGTLKVQKIAGGAASKLTKIREVRKDIAQVNTKISPARSSTKEDSCHSSSIDKA
;
A
#
# COMPACT_ATOMS: atom_id res chain seq x y z
N MET A 1 -24.10 -0.96 -11.75
CA MET A 1 -23.15 0.10 -11.35
C MET A 1 -22.62 -0.23 -9.95
N SER A 2 -21.32 -0.46 -9.80
CA SER A 2 -20.68 -0.69 -8.48
C SER A 2 -19.33 0.01 -8.46
N LYS A 3 -19.34 1.32 -8.17
CA LYS A 3 -18.13 2.11 -7.95
C LYS A 3 -17.76 2.03 -6.46
N ASN A 4 -17.13 0.94 -6.04
CA ASN A 4 -16.24 1.00 -4.85
C ASN A 4 -14.85 1.36 -5.37
N ALA A 5 -14.75 2.56 -5.94
CA ALA A 5 -13.50 3.14 -6.42
C ALA A 5 -13.17 4.33 -5.53
N ALA A 6 -12.88 4.05 -4.26
CA ALA A 6 -12.01 4.93 -3.49
C ALA A 6 -10.66 4.90 -4.21
N SER A 7 -10.54 5.75 -5.25
CA SER A 7 -9.49 5.58 -6.24
C SER A 7 -8.14 5.87 -5.58
N THR A 8 -7.44 4.82 -5.19
CA THR A 8 -6.01 4.73 -4.84
C THR A 8 -5.09 5.15 -5.98
N LYS A 9 -5.61 5.83 -7.02
CA LYS A 9 -4.79 6.46 -8.05
C LYS A 9 -3.70 7.26 -7.34
N ALA A 10 -2.46 6.99 -7.73
CA ALA A 10 -1.26 7.43 -7.01
C ALA A 10 -1.22 8.93 -6.70
N TYR A 11 -1.90 9.77 -7.50
CA TYR A 11 -2.03 11.21 -7.22
C TYR A 11 -2.80 11.51 -5.93
N LYS A 12 -3.86 10.75 -5.60
CA LYS A 12 -4.64 10.95 -4.36
C LYS A 12 -3.90 10.47 -3.12
N LEU A 13 -2.89 9.61 -3.28
CA LEU A 13 -2.08 9.10 -2.18
C LEU A 13 -0.89 10.00 -1.87
N ARG A 14 -0.48 10.89 -2.80
CA ARG A 14 0.60 11.87 -2.60
C ARG A 14 0.23 12.98 -1.62
N THR A 15 -1.05 13.36 -1.58
CA THR A 15 -1.55 14.48 -0.77
C THR A 15 -2.01 14.06 0.63
N LYS A 16 -1.92 12.78 0.98
CA LYS A 16 -2.38 12.23 2.25
C LYS A 16 -1.24 12.06 3.24
N ASN A 17 -1.55 12.18 4.52
CA ASN A 17 -0.59 12.01 5.60
C ASN A 17 -0.18 10.55 5.81
N LYS A 18 1.02 10.32 6.38
CA LYS A 18 1.53 8.97 6.66
C LYS A 18 0.60 8.16 7.57
N VAL A 19 -0.03 8.81 8.55
CA VAL A 19 -0.98 8.18 9.49
C VAL A 19 -2.24 7.70 8.76
N GLU A 20 -2.83 8.55 7.91
CA GLU A 20 -4.00 8.20 7.10
C GLU A 20 -3.68 7.06 6.11
N LEU A 21 -2.46 7.03 5.56
CA LEU A 21 -2.02 5.94 4.69
C LEU A 21 -1.91 4.61 5.44
N GLN A 22 -1.46 4.62 6.70
CA GLN A 22 -1.38 3.42 7.54
C GLN A 22 -2.77 2.91 7.95
N GLN A 23 -3.71 3.81 8.26
CA GLN A 23 -5.10 3.44 8.55
C GLN A 23 -5.77 2.79 7.33
N LEU A 24 -5.62 3.40 6.15
CA LEU A 24 -6.15 2.87 4.89
C LEU A 24 -5.55 1.49 4.56
N LEU A 25 -4.29 1.26 4.90
CA LEU A 25 -3.62 -0.02 4.73
C LEU A 25 -4.32 -1.13 5.54
N GLU A 26 -4.67 -0.84 6.79
CA GLU A 26 -5.29 -1.83 7.68
C GLU A 26 -6.71 -2.18 7.23
N GLU A 27 -7.48 -1.18 6.81
CA GLU A 27 -8.81 -1.39 6.22
C GLU A 27 -8.74 -2.27 4.95
N LEU A 28 -7.79 -2.00 4.05
CA LEU A 28 -7.61 -2.79 2.82
C LEU A 28 -7.19 -4.23 3.10
N LYS A 29 -6.37 -4.47 4.14
CA LYS A 29 -5.99 -5.84 4.57
C LYS A 29 -7.18 -6.62 5.09
N GLN A 30 -8.03 -6.00 5.91
CA GLN A 30 -9.23 -6.63 6.44
C GLN A 30 -10.18 -7.03 5.31
N GLN A 31 -10.41 -6.13 4.36
CA GLN A 31 -11.22 -6.41 3.17
C GLN A 31 -10.66 -7.59 2.35
N LEU A 32 -9.34 -7.65 2.17
CA LEU A 32 -8.67 -8.74 1.47
C LEU A 32 -8.83 -10.08 2.20
N GLY A 33 -8.77 -10.09 3.54
CA GLY A 33 -9.00 -11.28 4.36
C GLY A 33 -10.39 -11.87 4.12
N THR A 34 -11.42 -11.03 4.22
CA THR A 34 -12.81 -11.42 3.99
C THR A 34 -13.02 -11.96 2.58
N LEU A 35 -12.47 -11.30 1.55
CA LEU A 35 -12.62 -11.73 0.16
C LEU A 35 -11.90 -13.06 -0.13
N LYS A 36 -10.77 -13.35 0.54
CA LYS A 36 -10.06 -14.63 0.39
C LYS A 36 -10.88 -15.80 0.95
N VAL A 37 -11.51 -15.64 2.11
CA VAL A 37 -12.40 -16.68 2.68
C VAL A 37 -13.58 -16.93 1.76
N GLN A 38 -14.22 -15.85 1.27
CA GLN A 38 -15.33 -15.95 0.33
C GLN A 38 -14.95 -16.57 -1.02
N LYS A 39 -13.70 -16.41 -1.47
CA LYS A 39 -13.19 -17.10 -2.65
C LYS A 39 -13.19 -18.61 -2.44
N ILE A 40 -12.68 -19.07 -1.30
CA ILE A 40 -12.52 -20.50 -0.98
C ILE A 40 -13.89 -21.20 -0.93
N ALA A 41 -14.92 -20.51 -0.44
CA ALA A 41 -16.29 -21.01 -0.40
C ALA A 41 -17.03 -21.06 -1.77
N GLY A 42 -16.33 -20.92 -2.90
CA GLY A 42 -16.94 -20.95 -4.24
C GLY A 42 -17.47 -19.60 -4.72
N GLY A 43 -16.61 -18.58 -4.77
CA GLY A 43 -17.00 -17.19 -5.05
C GLY A 43 -17.21 -16.82 -6.53
N ALA A 44 -18.20 -15.96 -6.79
CA ALA A 44 -18.50 -15.37 -8.10
C ALA A 44 -17.32 -14.57 -8.71
N ALA A 45 -17.24 -14.53 -10.05
CA ALA A 45 -16.15 -13.87 -10.80
C ALA A 45 -15.93 -12.39 -10.44
N SER A 46 -17.00 -11.67 -10.12
CA SER A 46 -16.94 -10.27 -9.67
C SER A 46 -16.15 -10.08 -8.37
N LYS A 47 -16.09 -11.10 -7.50
CA LYS A 47 -15.30 -11.09 -6.26
C LYS A 47 -13.81 -11.30 -6.55
N LEU A 48 -13.47 -12.08 -7.57
CA LEU A 48 -12.08 -12.32 -8.00
C LEU A 48 -11.43 -11.04 -8.55
N THR A 49 -12.16 -10.26 -9.35
CA THR A 49 -11.68 -8.97 -9.88
C THR A 49 -11.39 -7.99 -8.73
N LYS A 50 -12.26 -7.93 -7.72
CA LYS A 50 -12.06 -7.10 -6.52
C LYS A 50 -10.82 -7.51 -5.72
N ILE A 51 -10.53 -8.81 -5.61
CA ILE A 51 -9.28 -9.29 -4.97
C ILE A 51 -8.04 -8.75 -5.71
N ARG A 52 -8.06 -8.73 -7.05
CA ARG A 52 -6.95 -8.19 -7.85
C ARG A 52 -6.77 -6.69 -7.62
N GLU A 53 -7.87 -5.94 -7.55
CA GLU A 53 -7.87 -4.50 -7.30
C GLU A 53 -7.31 -4.18 -5.91
N VAL A 54 -7.84 -4.80 -4.86
CA VAL A 54 -7.39 -4.58 -3.47
C VAL A 54 -5.89 -4.92 -3.29
N ARG A 55 -5.36 -5.94 -3.98
CA ARG A 55 -3.92 -6.24 -3.95
C ARG A 55 -3.06 -5.13 -4.57
N LYS A 56 -3.53 -4.52 -5.67
CA LYS A 56 -2.84 -3.38 -6.29
C LYS A 56 -2.85 -2.16 -5.38
N ASP A 57 -3.97 -1.95 -4.69
CA ASP A 57 -4.16 -0.84 -3.77
C ASP A 57 -3.19 -0.90 -2.58
N ILE A 58 -3.07 -2.07 -1.95
CA ILE A 58 -2.10 -2.31 -0.87
C ILE A 58 -0.66 -2.05 -1.34
N ALA A 59 -0.30 -2.53 -2.52
CA ALA A 59 1.04 -2.33 -3.08
C ALA A 59 1.35 -0.84 -3.33
N GLN A 60 0.37 -0.07 -3.79
CA GLN A 60 0.52 1.37 -4.04
C GLN A 60 0.68 2.16 -2.74
N VAL A 61 -0.08 1.83 -1.69
CA VAL A 61 0.05 2.46 -0.37
C VAL A 61 1.41 2.16 0.25
N ASN A 62 1.85 0.89 0.23
CA ASN A 62 3.17 0.51 0.74
C ASN A 62 4.32 1.22 -0.01
N THR A 63 4.20 1.39 -1.33
CA THR A 63 5.18 2.14 -2.14
C THR A 63 5.25 3.63 -1.78
N LYS A 64 4.16 4.21 -1.25
CA LYS A 64 4.15 5.61 -0.78
C LYS A 64 4.73 5.77 0.62
N ILE A 65 4.52 4.77 1.48
CA ILE A 65 5.07 4.75 2.84
C ILE A 65 6.57 4.45 2.83
N SER A 66 7.00 3.53 1.98
CA SER A 66 8.39 3.12 1.83
C SER A 66 9.03 3.77 0.60
N PRO A 67 9.87 4.81 0.76
CA PRO A 67 10.75 5.21 -0.33
C PRO A 67 11.73 4.06 -0.59
N ALA A 68 11.53 3.33 -1.67
CA ALA A 68 12.43 2.24 -2.05
C ALA A 68 13.81 2.80 -2.42
N ARG A 69 14.76 2.72 -1.47
CA ARG A 69 16.18 2.45 -1.75
C ARG A 69 16.98 3.49 -2.57
N SER A 70 16.66 4.79 -2.50
CA SER A 70 17.55 5.86 -2.99
C SER A 70 18.00 6.89 -1.93
N SER A 71 17.53 6.82 -0.68
CA SER A 71 17.93 7.80 0.36
C SER A 71 18.41 7.19 1.67
N THR A 72 17.95 6.00 2.06
CA THR A 72 18.34 5.39 3.35
C THR A 72 19.73 4.74 3.37
N LYS A 73 20.61 5.09 2.42
CA LYS A 73 22.04 4.75 2.44
C LYS A 73 22.98 5.92 2.13
N GLU A 74 22.48 7.13 1.85
CA GLU A 74 23.37 8.31 1.74
C GLU A 74 23.53 9.02 3.09
N ASP A 75 22.49 9.04 3.93
CA ASP A 75 22.54 9.74 5.23
C ASP A 75 23.39 9.01 6.30
N SER A 76 23.64 7.70 6.15
CA SER A 76 24.52 6.96 7.08
C SER A 76 26.00 6.97 6.66
N CYS A 77 26.33 7.45 5.46
CA CYS A 77 27.71 7.44 4.95
C CYS A 77 28.43 8.80 5.14
N HIS A 78 27.72 9.86 5.53
CA HIS A 78 28.30 11.19 5.78
C HIS A 78 28.80 11.37 7.22
N SER A 79 28.27 10.64 8.21
CA SER A 79 28.72 10.75 9.60
C SER A 79 30.01 9.98 9.88
N SER A 80 30.27 8.85 9.21
CA SER A 80 31.49 8.07 9.43
C SER A 80 32.76 8.66 8.79
N SER A 81 32.63 9.75 8.03
CA SER A 81 33.77 10.39 7.34
C SER A 81 34.32 11.61 8.09
N ILE A 82 33.64 12.11 9.13
CA ILE A 82 34.07 13.30 9.88
C ILE A 82 34.89 12.93 11.14
N ASP A 83 34.67 11.77 11.76
CA ASP A 83 35.34 11.37 13.02
C ASP A 83 36.69 10.64 12.85
N LYS A 84 37.39 10.83 11.72
CA LYS A 84 38.73 10.27 11.47
C LYS A 84 39.81 11.33 11.14
N ALA A 85 39.52 12.59 11.43
CA ALA A 85 40.51 13.66 11.47
C ALA A 85 41.21 13.70 12.84
#